data_AF-A0A8D8C667-F1
#
_entry.id   AF-A0A8D8C667-F1
#
_cell.length_a   1.000
_cell.length_b   1.000
_cell.length_c   1.000
_cell.angle_alpha   90.00
_cell.angle_beta   90.00
_cell.angle_gamma   90.00
#
_symmetry.space_group_name_H-M   'P 1'
#
loop_
_entity.id
_entity.type
_entity.pdbx_description
1 polymer ?
#
loop_
_entity_poly.entity_id
_entity_poly.type
_entity_poly.pdbx_seq_one_letter_code
_entity_poly.pdbx_strand_id
1 'polypeptide(L)'
;TLHNQLVRQQLIRGKSKKANRNQQGRRQDEDEDDDDDGKDQLDEFDELLTDKNAKLVKTSVGSLRADLIVKAGLGIARNKVETLFYESKIRVNGKKLLKKSAQLDVGDEVDVVKGPSPTNPDHLIVSRVEILAANPKSESIGVSLRRHKSLIIENYESDAVIGDR
;
A
#
# COMPACT_ATOMS: atom_id res chain seq x y z
N THR A 1 68.92 1.71 -16.82
CA THR A 1 67.56 2.28 -16.93
C THR A 1 67.22 2.94 -15.61
N LEU A 2 67.57 4.22 -15.44
CA LEU A 2 67.53 4.94 -14.17
C LEU A 2 67.08 6.39 -14.38
N HIS A 3 66.12 6.78 -13.55
CA HIS A 3 65.87 8.09 -12.93
C HIS A 3 65.29 9.30 -13.70
N ASN A 4 64.20 9.78 -13.09
CA ASN A 4 63.84 11.17 -12.77
C ASN A 4 62.85 11.98 -13.65
N GLN A 5 61.60 11.99 -13.15
CA GLN A 5 60.90 13.14 -12.53
C GLN A 5 60.58 14.38 -13.38
N LEU A 6 59.28 14.69 -13.47
CA LEU A 6 58.75 16.07 -13.34
C LEU A 6 57.26 16.10 -12.96
N VAL A 7 56.99 16.95 -11.96
CA VAL A 7 55.71 17.30 -11.32
C VAL A 7 55.09 18.52 -12.00
N ARG A 8 53.76 18.72 -11.86
CA ARG A 8 52.92 19.97 -11.90
C ARG A 8 51.70 19.78 -12.82
N GLN A 9 50.48 20.26 -12.58
CA GLN A 9 49.86 21.14 -11.58
C GLN A 9 48.33 20.98 -11.70
N GLN A 10 47.59 21.27 -10.62
CA GLN A 10 46.13 21.27 -10.54
C GLN A 10 45.48 22.39 -11.36
N LEU A 11 44.27 22.16 -11.87
CA LEU A 11 43.30 23.22 -12.20
C LEU A 11 41.94 22.91 -11.58
N ILE A 12 41.69 23.58 -10.46
CA ILE A 12 40.43 23.64 -9.72
C ILE A 12 39.43 24.41 -10.58
N ARG A 13 38.39 23.75 -11.09
CA ARG A 13 37.27 24.43 -11.79
C ARG A 13 36.17 24.77 -10.79
N GLY A 14 36.23 25.98 -10.23
CA GLY A 14 35.08 26.61 -9.58
C GLY A 14 34.14 27.21 -10.63
N LYS A 15 32.83 26.93 -10.55
CA LYS A 15 31.79 27.72 -11.24
C LYS A 15 30.56 27.94 -10.37
N SER A 16 30.57 29.14 -9.76
CA SER A 16 29.48 30.08 -9.45
C SER A 16 28.14 29.60 -8.87
N LYS A 17 27.85 30.09 -7.66
CA LYS A 17 26.50 30.37 -7.15
C LYS A 17 25.82 31.42 -8.05
N LYS A 18 24.62 31.13 -8.53
CA LYS A 18 23.66 32.16 -8.95
C LYS A 18 22.28 31.77 -8.45
N ALA A 19 21.84 32.48 -7.42
CA ALA A 19 20.46 32.48 -6.98
C ALA A 19 19.60 33.16 -8.05
N ASN A 20 18.46 32.57 -8.40
CA ASN A 20 17.28 33.37 -8.67
C ASN A 20 16.00 32.60 -8.31
N ARG A 21 15.12 33.31 -7.61
CA ARG A 21 13.79 32.88 -7.17
C ARG A 21 12.91 32.62 -8.39
N ASN A 22 12.11 31.56 -8.35
CA ASN A 22 10.71 31.69 -8.71
C ASN A 22 9.88 30.71 -7.86
N GLN A 23 9.11 31.27 -6.94
CA GLN A 23 8.01 30.60 -6.25
C GLN A 23 6.88 30.44 -7.26
N GLN A 24 6.40 29.22 -7.48
CA GLN A 24 4.99 28.94 -7.74
C GLN A 24 4.75 27.43 -7.74
N GLY A 25 4.07 26.96 -6.69
CA GLY A 25 3.16 25.82 -6.73
C GLY A 25 3.73 24.46 -7.13
N ARG A 26 4.62 23.89 -6.32
CA ARG A 26 4.68 22.43 -6.18
C ARG A 26 4.01 22.08 -4.86
N ARG A 27 2.80 21.52 -4.96
CA ARG A 27 2.24 20.69 -3.89
C ARG A 27 3.30 19.62 -3.64
N GLN A 28 3.96 19.73 -2.49
CA GLN A 28 4.78 18.67 -1.94
C GLN A 28 3.80 17.56 -1.58
N ASP A 29 3.63 16.61 -2.49
CA ASP A 29 3.32 15.24 -2.08
C ASP A 29 4.60 14.75 -1.40
N GLU A 30 4.74 15.06 -0.11
CA GLU A 30 5.68 14.41 0.79
C GLU A 30 5.18 12.97 0.97
N ASP A 31 5.47 12.15 -0.04
CA ASP A 31 5.53 10.70 0.11
C ASP A 31 6.75 10.42 1.03
N GLU A 32 6.56 10.61 2.34
CA GLU A 32 7.41 9.96 3.33
C GLU A 32 7.23 8.45 3.14
N ASP A 33 8.18 7.86 2.41
CA ASP A 33 8.46 6.42 2.39
C ASP A 33 8.96 6.03 3.78
N ASP A 34 8.08 6.13 4.78
CA ASP A 34 8.23 5.44 6.04
C ASP A 34 7.93 3.96 5.73
N ASP A 35 9.00 3.23 5.41
CA ASP A 35 9.08 1.78 5.57
C ASP A 35 9.02 1.50 7.08
N ASP A 36 7.86 1.78 7.68
CA ASP A 36 7.51 1.30 9.01
C ASP A 36 7.32 -0.21 8.89
N ASP A 37 8.43 -0.93 9.06
CA ASP A 37 8.51 -2.35 9.38
C ASP A 37 7.91 -2.57 10.78
N GLY A 38 6.61 -2.24 10.89
CA GLY A 38 5.83 -2.20 12.11
C GLY A 38 5.79 -3.58 12.74
N LYS A 39 6.71 -3.78 13.69
CA LYS A 39 6.73 -4.94 14.59
C LYS A 39 5.35 -5.06 15.22
N ASP A 40 4.69 -6.18 14.93
CA ASP A 40 3.41 -6.61 15.49
C ASP A 40 3.44 -6.49 17.04
N GLN A 41 3.04 -5.34 17.58
CA GLN A 41 2.60 -5.24 18.97
C GLN A 41 1.24 -5.94 19.03
N LEU A 42 1.22 -7.12 19.65
CA LEU A 42 0.00 -7.87 19.94
C LEU A 42 -0.70 -7.17 21.11
N ASP A 43 -1.80 -6.49 20.83
CA ASP A 43 -2.70 -5.99 21.87
C ASP A 43 -3.62 -7.13 22.32
N GLU A 44 -3.88 -7.20 23.63
CA GLU A 44 -4.80 -8.08 24.36
C GLU A 44 -6.26 -8.07 23.83
N PHE A 45 -6.56 -7.23 22.84
CA PHE A 45 -7.84 -7.14 22.14
C PHE A 45 -8.04 -8.19 21.04
N ASP A 46 -6.98 -8.90 20.63
CA ASP A 46 -7.03 -9.95 19.60
C ASP A 46 -7.83 -11.19 20.06
N GLU A 47 -7.95 -11.40 21.37
CA GLU A 47 -8.57 -12.60 21.96
C GLU A 47 -10.12 -12.60 21.88
N LEU A 48 -10.74 -11.46 21.55
CA LEU A 48 -12.19 -11.32 21.37
C LEU A 48 -12.68 -11.54 19.94
N LEU A 49 -11.76 -11.75 19.00
CA LEU A 49 -12.13 -12.06 17.62
C LEU A 49 -12.48 -13.55 17.52
N THR A 50 -13.76 -13.84 17.33
CA THR A 50 -14.31 -15.21 17.16
C THR A 50 -13.71 -15.98 15.98
N ASP A 51 -12.96 -15.31 15.12
CA ASP A 51 -12.33 -15.87 13.94
C ASP A 51 -10.81 -15.85 14.15
N LYS A 52 -10.19 -17.03 14.33
CA LYS A 52 -8.78 -17.21 14.75
C LYS A 52 -7.74 -16.50 13.86
N ASN A 53 -8.17 -15.97 12.71
CA ASN A 53 -7.31 -15.31 11.72
C ASN A 53 -7.64 -13.82 11.50
N ALA A 54 -8.67 -13.30 12.18
CA ALA A 54 -8.98 -11.87 12.19
C ALA A 54 -8.09 -11.18 13.23
N LYS A 55 -7.49 -10.05 12.86
CA LYS A 55 -6.81 -9.13 13.80
C LYS A 55 -7.32 -7.71 13.60
N LEU A 56 -7.53 -7.00 14.70
CA LEU A 56 -7.82 -5.57 14.67
C LEU A 56 -6.51 -4.78 14.52
N VAL A 57 -6.40 -3.94 13.50
CA VAL A 57 -5.24 -3.09 13.22
C VAL A 57 -5.66 -1.63 13.32
N LYS A 58 -5.04 -0.88 14.22
CA LYS A 58 -5.22 0.57 14.32
C LYS A 58 -4.00 1.24 13.70
N THR A 59 -4.21 2.09 12.70
CA THR A 59 -3.13 2.78 11.99
C THR A 59 -3.58 4.17 11.55
N SER A 60 -2.65 5.01 11.09
CA SER A 60 -2.94 6.34 10.56
C SER A 60 -2.56 6.39 9.08
N VAL A 61 -3.46 6.90 8.25
CA VAL A 61 -3.23 7.07 6.81
C VAL A 61 -3.49 8.50 6.39
N GLY A 62 -2.79 8.99 5.36
CA GLY A 62 -3.01 10.35 4.84
C GLY A 62 -4.38 10.52 4.16
N SER A 63 -4.98 9.44 3.66
CA SER A 63 -6.33 9.43 3.08
C SER A 63 -6.89 8.00 3.02
N LEU A 64 -8.21 7.86 2.87
CA LEU A 64 -8.88 6.56 2.70
C LEU A 64 -8.77 6.01 1.27
N ARG A 65 -7.63 6.19 0.63
CA ARG A 65 -7.39 5.63 -0.71
C ARG A 65 -7.14 4.13 -0.63
N ALA A 66 -7.65 3.37 -1.59
CA ALA A 66 -7.53 1.93 -1.62
C ALA A 66 -6.08 1.44 -1.53
N ASP A 67 -5.14 2.06 -2.24
CA ASP A 67 -3.72 1.69 -2.20
C ASP A 67 -3.09 1.91 -0.82
N LEU A 68 -3.41 3.01 -0.14
CA LEU A 68 -2.91 3.31 1.20
C LEU A 68 -3.52 2.37 2.24
N ILE A 69 -4.82 2.07 2.13
CA ILE A 69 -5.51 1.13 3.02
C ILE A 69 -4.93 -0.28 2.86
N VAL A 70 -4.64 -0.72 1.63
CA VAL A 70 -4.00 -2.02 1.39
C VAL A 70 -2.56 -2.04 1.95
N LYS A 71 -1.77 -0.97 1.77
CA LYS A 71 -0.43 -0.85 2.36
C LYS A 71 -0.49 -1.01 3.88
N ALA A 72 -1.25 -0.13 4.54
CA ALA A 72 -1.29 -0.04 5.99
C ALA A 72 -2.05 -1.20 6.66
N GLY A 73 -3.09 -1.72 6.00
CA GLY A 73 -3.91 -2.82 6.51
C GLY A 73 -3.23 -4.19 6.36
N LEU A 74 -2.64 -4.49 5.20
CA LEU A 74 -2.01 -5.80 4.96
C LEU A 74 -0.50 -5.83 5.22
N GLY A 75 0.14 -4.67 5.43
CA GLY A 75 1.60 -4.57 5.56
C GLY A 75 2.30 -4.94 4.25
N ILE A 76 1.73 -4.54 3.11
CA ILE A 76 2.30 -4.80 1.78
C ILE A 76 3.01 -3.53 1.31
N ALA A 77 4.27 -3.66 0.89
CA ALA A 77 5.03 -2.55 0.33
C ALA A 77 4.30 -1.91 -0.88
N ARG A 78 4.39 -0.58 -1.01
CA ARG A 78 3.68 0.21 -2.04
C ARG A 78 3.92 -0.32 -3.47
N ASN A 79 5.16 -0.66 -3.79
CA ASN A 79 5.53 -1.24 -5.09
C ASN A 79 4.80 -2.57 -5.37
N LYS A 80 4.60 -3.39 -4.32
CA LYS A 80 3.90 -4.65 -4.45
C LYS A 80 2.38 -4.45 -4.58
N VAL A 81 1.82 -3.46 -3.89
CA VAL A 81 0.41 -3.05 -4.09
C VAL A 81 0.17 -2.63 -5.55
N GLU A 82 1.10 -1.88 -6.15
CA GLU A 82 1.03 -1.50 -7.56
C GLU A 82 1.04 -2.71 -8.50
N THR A 83 1.99 -3.63 -8.31
CA THR A 83 2.05 -4.86 -9.11
C THR A 83 0.74 -5.65 -9.00
N LEU A 84 0.20 -5.81 -7.79
CA LEU A 84 -1.07 -6.52 -7.55
C LEU A 84 -2.27 -5.81 -8.21
N PHE A 85 -2.26 -4.48 -8.24
CA PHE A 85 -3.28 -3.70 -8.95
C PHE A 85 -3.25 -3.96 -10.45
N TYR A 86 -2.07 -3.89 -11.08
CA TYR A 86 -1.93 -4.16 -12.52
C TYR A 86 -2.21 -5.63 -12.88
N GLU A 87 -1.87 -6.57 -11.99
CA GLU A 87 -2.26 -7.98 -12.09
C GLU A 87 -3.76 -8.21 -11.86
N SER A 88 -4.55 -7.17 -11.58
CA SER A 88 -5.99 -7.26 -11.35
C SER A 88 -6.36 -8.17 -10.18
N LYS A 89 -5.50 -8.26 -9.16
CA LYS A 89 -5.68 -9.10 -7.96
C LYS A 89 -6.37 -8.40 -6.80
N ILE A 90 -6.65 -7.10 -6.92
CA ILE A 90 -7.34 -6.33 -5.89
C ILE A 90 -8.84 -6.27 -6.22
N ARG A 91 -9.67 -6.54 -5.22
CA ARG A 91 -11.13 -6.45 -5.25
C ARG A 91 -11.62 -5.55 -4.13
N VAL A 92 -12.65 -4.76 -4.38
CA VAL A 92 -13.36 -3.97 -3.37
C VAL A 92 -14.82 -4.40 -3.40
N ASN A 93 -15.35 -4.85 -2.26
CA ASN A 93 -16.70 -5.38 -2.13
C ASN A 93 -17.01 -6.45 -3.21
N GLY A 94 -16.05 -7.33 -3.46
CA GLY A 94 -16.13 -8.40 -4.46
C GLY A 94 -15.90 -7.98 -5.92
N LYS A 95 -15.80 -6.68 -6.24
CA LYS A 95 -15.64 -6.17 -7.61
C LYS A 95 -14.20 -5.78 -7.91
N LYS A 96 -13.76 -5.91 -9.16
CA LYS A 96 -12.42 -5.44 -9.57
C LYS A 96 -12.19 -3.96 -9.28
N LEU A 97 -11.06 -3.67 -8.61
CA LEU A 97 -10.62 -2.29 -8.40
C LEU A 97 -10.20 -1.67 -9.74
N LEU A 98 -10.94 -0.68 -10.23
CA LEU A 98 -10.69 -0.03 -11.51
C LEU A 98 -9.65 1.09 -11.44
N LYS A 99 -9.56 1.77 -10.30
CA LYS A 99 -8.65 2.89 -10.07
C LYS A 99 -7.84 2.60 -8.81
N LYS A 100 -6.51 2.65 -8.90
CA LYS A 100 -5.61 2.47 -7.75
C LYS A 100 -5.94 3.43 -6.60
N SER A 101 -6.18 4.69 -6.98
CA SER A 101 -6.50 5.81 -6.10
C SER A 101 -7.99 5.91 -5.74
N ALA A 102 -8.76 4.82 -5.82
CA ALA A 102 -10.17 4.88 -5.47
C ALA A 102 -10.34 5.29 -4.01
N GLN A 103 -11.27 6.20 -3.76
CA GLN A 103 -11.68 6.57 -2.41
C GLN A 103 -12.52 5.42 -1.84
N LEU A 104 -12.21 5.00 -0.62
CA LEU A 104 -12.99 4.02 0.14
C LEU A 104 -13.72 4.70 1.30
N ASP A 105 -14.78 4.04 1.73
CA ASP A 105 -15.62 4.45 2.85
C ASP A 105 -15.58 3.43 4.00
N VAL A 106 -16.06 3.86 5.16
CA VAL A 106 -16.22 2.97 6.33
C VAL A 106 -17.24 1.88 5.99
N GLY A 107 -16.88 0.62 6.23
CA GLY A 107 -17.64 -0.56 5.87
C GLY A 107 -17.19 -1.24 4.58
N ASP A 108 -16.30 -0.62 3.79
CA ASP A 108 -15.77 -1.27 2.59
C ASP A 108 -14.81 -2.43 2.94
N GLU A 109 -14.93 -3.50 2.17
CA GLU A 109 -14.05 -4.67 2.22
C GLU A 109 -13.12 -4.67 1.01
N VAL A 110 -11.82 -4.81 1.26
CA VAL A 110 -10.77 -4.88 0.24
C VAL A 110 -10.08 -6.23 0.31
N ASP A 111 -10.14 -6.96 -0.79
CA ASP A 111 -9.53 -8.27 -0.94
C ASP A 111 -8.34 -8.23 -1.89
N VAL A 112 -7.27 -8.93 -1.51
CA VAL A 112 -6.10 -9.18 -2.35
C VAL A 112 -6.03 -10.68 -2.62
N VAL A 113 -6.23 -11.07 -3.87
CA VAL A 113 -6.18 -12.46 -4.32
C VAL A 113 -4.73 -12.95 -4.38
N LYS A 114 -4.41 -14.00 -3.62
CA LYS A 114 -3.10 -14.66 -3.65
C LYS A 114 -3.03 -15.75 -4.72
N GLY A 115 -4.13 -16.45 -4.94
CA GLY A 115 -4.24 -17.53 -5.91
C GLY A 115 -5.29 -18.58 -5.51
N PRO A 116 -5.41 -19.68 -6.27
CA PRO A 116 -6.29 -20.79 -5.93
C PRO A 116 -5.80 -21.53 -4.68
N SER A 117 -6.73 -22.14 -3.95
CA SER A 117 -6.40 -22.97 -2.80
C SER A 117 -5.74 -24.28 -3.26
N PRO A 118 -4.68 -24.75 -2.58
CA PRO A 118 -4.05 -26.03 -2.89
C PRO A 118 -4.97 -27.23 -2.61
N THR A 119 -5.98 -27.05 -1.75
CA THR A 119 -6.93 -28.10 -1.37
C THR A 119 -8.12 -28.16 -2.32
N ASN A 120 -8.56 -27.01 -2.84
CA ASN A 120 -9.67 -26.93 -3.79
C ASN A 120 -9.41 -25.83 -4.83
N PRO A 121 -9.19 -26.18 -6.11
CA PRO A 121 -8.95 -25.21 -7.18
C PRO A 121 -10.10 -24.21 -7.40
N ASP A 122 -11.33 -24.56 -7.00
CA ASP A 122 -12.51 -23.70 -7.16
C ASP A 122 -12.59 -22.60 -6.08
N HIS A 123 -11.73 -22.67 -5.07
CA HIS A 123 -11.65 -21.68 -4.00
C HIS A 123 -10.40 -20.81 -4.17
N LEU A 124 -10.50 -19.55 -3.75
CA LEU A 124 -9.41 -18.61 -3.74
C LEU A 124 -8.90 -18.37 -2.33
N ILE A 125 -7.59 -18.24 -2.20
CA ILE A 125 -6.94 -17.70 -1.02
C ILE A 125 -6.83 -16.19 -1.20
N VAL A 126 -7.42 -15.43 -0.29
CA VAL A 126 -7.41 -13.97 -0.29
C VAL A 126 -6.89 -13.42 1.04
N SER A 127 -6.32 -12.23 1.00
CA SER A 127 -6.13 -11.39 2.19
C SER A 127 -7.23 -10.32 2.20
N ARG A 128 -8.00 -10.22 3.28
CA ARG A 128 -9.08 -9.24 3.43
C ARG A 128 -8.70 -8.14 4.41
N VAL A 129 -9.07 -6.91 4.09
CA VAL A 129 -9.08 -5.77 5.01
C VAL A 129 -10.43 -5.10 4.94
N GLU A 130 -11.06 -4.88 6.07
CA GLU A 130 -12.29 -4.11 6.18
C GLU A 130 -12.08 -2.88 7.02
N ILE A 131 -12.67 -1.76 6.59
CA ILE A 131 -12.60 -0.49 7.30
C ILE A 131 -13.73 -0.43 8.33
N LEU A 132 -13.42 -0.60 9.61
CA LEU A 132 -14.44 -0.54 10.68
C LEU A 132 -14.75 0.88 11.13
N ALA A 133 -13.73 1.75 11.16
CA ALA A 133 -13.88 3.13 11.57
C ALA A 133 -12.79 4.01 10.97
N ALA A 134 -13.13 5.26 10.69
CA ALA A 134 -12.21 6.31 10.27
C ALA A 134 -12.43 7.55 11.14
N ASN A 135 -11.39 7.94 11.89
CA ASN A 135 -11.38 9.09 12.78
C ASN A 135 -10.43 10.14 12.22
N PRO A 136 -10.92 11.22 11.61
CA PRO A 136 -10.06 12.28 11.10
C PRO A 136 -9.31 12.95 12.26
N LYS A 137 -8.00 13.15 12.08
CA LYS A 137 -7.11 13.93 12.96
C LYS A 137 -6.64 15.18 12.20
N SER A 138 -5.81 16.01 12.84
CA SER A 138 -5.32 17.26 12.26
C SER A 138 -4.55 17.08 10.94
N GLU A 139 -3.73 16.04 10.84
CA GLU A 139 -2.83 15.81 9.68
C GLU A 139 -2.97 14.42 9.05
N SER A 140 -3.75 13.53 9.66
CA SER A 140 -3.94 12.16 9.18
C SER A 140 -5.32 11.63 9.59
N ILE A 141 -5.69 10.46 9.06
CA ILE A 141 -6.93 9.78 9.40
C ILE A 141 -6.57 8.51 10.17
N GLY A 142 -6.98 8.46 11.44
CA GLY A 142 -6.84 7.26 12.26
C GLY A 142 -7.88 6.22 11.84
N VAL A 143 -7.45 5.10 11.28
CA VAL A 143 -8.32 4.03 10.80
C VAL A 143 -8.23 2.81 11.72
N SER A 144 -9.37 2.19 11.96
CA SER A 144 -9.48 0.87 12.60
C SER A 144 -9.88 -0.13 11.53
N LEU A 145 -9.03 -1.14 11.31
CA LEU A 145 -9.14 -2.09 10.23
C LEU A 145 -9.29 -3.51 10.79
N ARG A 146 -10.20 -4.30 10.24
CA ARG A 146 -10.26 -5.75 10.48
C ARG A 146 -9.46 -6.45 9.40
N ARG A 147 -8.38 -7.11 9.79
CA ARG A 147 -7.42 -7.76 8.89
C ARG A 147 -7.54 -9.27 8.96
N HIS A 148 -7.63 -9.90 7.80
CA HIS A 148 -7.45 -11.34 7.63
C HIS A 148 -6.30 -11.60 6.64
N LYS A 149 -5.18 -12.15 7.12
CA LYS A 149 -4.02 -12.43 6.26
C LYS A 149 -4.24 -13.62 5.32
N SER A 150 -5.17 -14.51 5.64
CA SER A 150 -5.49 -15.68 4.82
C SER A 150 -6.93 -16.09 5.08
N LEU A 151 -7.76 -15.93 4.06
CA LEU A 151 -9.14 -16.41 3.99
C LEU A 151 -9.30 -17.28 2.75
N ILE A 152 -10.03 -18.37 2.89
CA ILE A 152 -10.45 -19.19 1.76
C ILE A 152 -11.89 -18.77 1.44
N ILE A 153 -12.11 -18.32 0.22
CA ILE A 153 -13.42 -17.92 -0.27
C ILE A 153 -13.75 -18.69 -1.56
N GLU A 154 -15.01 -18.73 -1.92
CA GLU A 154 -15.42 -19.17 -3.25
C GLU A 154 -14.89 -18.20 -4.32
N ASN A 155 -14.74 -18.68 -5.54
CA ASN A 155 -14.32 -17.84 -6.64
C ASN A 155 -15.32 -16.69 -6.86
N TYR A 156 -14.82 -15.51 -7.19
CA TYR A 156 -15.68 -14.38 -7.52
C TYR A 156 -16.48 -14.72 -8.77
N GLU A 157 -17.77 -14.39 -8.76
CA GLU A 157 -18.56 -14.38 -9.99
C GLU A 157 -17.80 -13.50 -11.00
N SER A 158 -17.48 -14.08 -12.16
CA SER A 158 -16.70 -13.39 -13.18
C SER A 158 -17.33 -12.03 -13.43
N ASP A 159 -16.55 -10.96 -13.35
CA ASP A 159 -16.90 -9.64 -13.88
C ASP A 159 -17.10 -9.84 -15.39
N ALA A 160 -18.27 -10.36 -15.78
CA ALA A 160 -18.66 -10.55 -17.16
C ALA A 160 -18.61 -9.16 -17.74
N VAL A 161 -17.57 -8.91 -18.54
CA VAL A 161 -17.44 -7.71 -19.33
C VAL A 161 -18.76 -7.60 -20.07
N ILE A 162 -19.56 -6.60 -19.72
CA ILE A 162 -20.66 -6.15 -20.56
C ILE A 162 -19.97 -5.59 -21.79
N GLY A 163 -19.56 -6.50 -22.68
CA GLY A 163 -19.22 -6.21 -24.05
C GLY A 163 -20.53 -5.84 -24.71
N ASP A 164 -20.84 -4.55 -24.68
CA ASP A 164 -21.87 -4.00 -25.53
C ASP A 164 -21.61 -4.42 -26.98
N ARG A 165 -22.73 -4.72 -27.64
CA ARG A 165 -22.86 -5.17 -29.03
C ARG A 165 -22.26 -4.22 -30.05
#